data_AF-A0A954U7Q5-F1
#
_entry.id   AF-A0A954U7Q5-F1
#
_cell.length_a   1.000
_cell.length_b   1.000
_cell.length_c   1.000
_cell.angle_alpha   90.00
_cell.angle_beta   90.00
_cell.angle_gamma   90.00
#
_symmetry.space_group_name_H-M   'P 1'
#
loop_
_entity.id
_entity.type
_entity.pdbx_description
1 polymer ?
#
loop_
_entity_poly.entity_id
_entity_poly.type
_entity_poly.pdbx_seq_one_letter_code
_entity_poly.pdbx_strand_id
1 'polypeptide(L)'
;SFVDSFAVDGRGTLELCIAQNWSSAPSTHWKCELHFHGLEPADREIGWSSDEPGKWQEVTATVSRETLAPAASLATHRHRLRPSKSSVEPVSGLDATMPDTKPLYELQLDYAIDQANAGTATFRFPAIDELLYESALGSTFWTLTDQAGREVAHDDAWPDAKRLDKGSHSLRMRVVSTDAKRLEAMRDLELCVDRPIGRTISITAYSDRLSASRGDAALRAESLEIGQQRGFFLATPNAVRSSTEWSAGDELLGEIRYGKSDSSRFGSQHRPEAYPLRISISAAKNAASERSTTSKPTGAKKSPKQQLDDAVFDAKLRVLEAR
;
A
#
# COMPACT_ATOMS: atom_id res chain seq x y z
N SER A 1 36.49 5.42 -15.87
CA SER A 1 35.89 5.75 -14.56
C SER A 1 34.67 4.88 -14.38
N PHE A 2 34.55 4.21 -13.24
CA PHE A 2 33.35 3.48 -12.87
C PHE A 2 32.53 4.39 -11.96
N VAL A 3 31.24 4.47 -12.22
CA VAL A 3 30.33 5.32 -11.44
C VAL A 3 29.09 4.49 -11.20
N ASP A 4 28.73 4.36 -9.93
CA ASP A 4 27.56 3.60 -9.52
C ASP A 4 26.86 4.30 -8.35
N SER A 5 25.63 3.88 -8.10
CA SER A 5 24.73 4.48 -7.12
C SER A 5 23.87 3.39 -6.51
N PHE A 6 23.65 3.47 -5.21
CA PHE A 6 22.88 2.49 -4.45
C PHE A 6 22.10 3.20 -3.34
N ALA A 7 21.01 2.56 -2.90
CA ALA A 7 20.21 3.04 -1.78
C ALA A 7 21.01 3.00 -0.46
N VAL A 8 20.79 3.99 0.40
CA VAL A 8 21.45 4.10 1.70
C VAL A 8 20.43 4.48 2.77
N ASP A 9 20.55 3.90 3.96
CA ASP A 9 19.78 4.35 5.12
C ASP A 9 20.62 5.32 5.96
N GLY A 10 20.13 6.55 6.12
CA GLY A 10 20.76 7.57 6.96
C GLY A 10 20.85 7.23 8.45
N ARG A 11 20.26 6.12 8.92
CA ARG A 11 20.28 5.69 10.32
C ARG A 11 21.39 4.67 10.64
N GLY A 12 22.05 4.11 9.63
CA GLY A 12 23.03 3.03 9.79
C GLY A 12 24.44 3.43 9.40
N THR A 13 25.41 2.58 9.76
CA THR A 13 26.78 2.66 9.24
C THR A 13 26.82 2.03 7.85
N LEU A 14 27.43 2.71 6.87
CA LEU A 14 27.73 2.16 5.56
C LEU A 14 29.08 1.43 5.57
N GLU A 15 29.09 0.16 5.18
CA GLU A 15 30.31 -0.57 4.86
C GLU A 15 30.52 -0.60 3.33
N LEU A 16 31.63 -0.03 2.85
CA LEU A 16 32.03 -0.10 1.45
C LEU A 16 33.22 -1.07 1.31
N CYS A 17 32.93 -2.31 0.92
CA CYS A 17 33.95 -3.32 0.65
C CYS A 17 34.31 -3.32 -0.85
N ILE A 18 35.58 -3.05 -1.15
CA ILE A 18 36.11 -3.08 -2.51
C ILE A 18 37.18 -4.16 -2.58
N ALA A 19 36.97 -5.14 -3.45
CA ALA A 19 37.89 -6.25 -3.65
C ALA A 19 38.28 -6.39 -5.12
N GLN A 20 39.49 -6.87 -5.36
CA GLN A 20 39.96 -7.15 -6.71
C GLN A 20 39.36 -8.46 -7.23
N ASN A 21 38.69 -8.40 -8.38
CA ASN A 21 38.21 -9.61 -9.04
C ASN A 21 39.40 -10.45 -9.54
N TRP A 22 39.26 -11.77 -9.52
CA TRP A 22 40.33 -12.74 -9.81
C TRP A 22 40.99 -12.56 -11.19
N SER A 23 40.26 -12.01 -12.15
CA SER A 23 40.73 -11.77 -13.52
C SER A 23 41.44 -10.42 -13.71
N SER A 24 41.58 -9.62 -12.65
CA SER A 24 42.17 -8.27 -12.72
C SER A 24 43.70 -8.30 -12.62
N ALA A 25 44.36 -7.29 -13.17
CA ALA A 25 45.82 -7.18 -13.16
C ALA A 25 46.40 -7.12 -11.73
N PRO A 26 47.58 -7.71 -11.44
CA PRO A 26 48.07 -7.93 -10.07
C PRO A 26 48.28 -6.69 -9.19
N SER A 27 48.36 -5.50 -9.77
CA SER A 27 48.54 -4.24 -9.06
C SER A 27 47.67 -3.16 -9.67
N THR A 28 46.81 -2.55 -8.85
CA THR A 28 45.88 -1.49 -9.28
C THR A 28 45.87 -0.38 -8.24
N HIS A 29 46.04 0.86 -8.69
CA HIS A 29 45.80 2.06 -7.87
C HIS A 29 44.44 2.63 -8.22
N TRP A 30 43.63 2.98 -7.22
CA TRP A 30 42.30 3.54 -7.43
C TRP A 30 42.03 4.73 -6.51
N LYS A 31 41.11 5.59 -6.95
CA LYS A 31 40.57 6.74 -6.21
C LYS A 31 39.06 6.60 -6.21
N CYS A 32 38.42 6.74 -5.06
CA CYS A 32 36.97 6.75 -4.92
C CYS A 32 36.52 8.04 -4.23
N GLU A 33 35.39 8.57 -4.69
CA GLU A 33 34.69 9.68 -4.09
C GLU A 33 33.24 9.24 -3.89
N LEU A 34 32.69 9.53 -2.71
CA LEU A 34 31.32 9.19 -2.33
C LEU A 34 30.53 10.48 -2.15
N HIS A 35 29.36 10.55 -2.78
CA HIS A 35 28.46 11.70 -2.70
C HIS A 35 27.11 11.25 -2.17
N PHE A 36 26.67 11.88 -1.07
CA PHE A 36 25.36 11.60 -0.47
C PHE A 36 24.31 12.59 -0.97
N HIS A 37 23.18 12.02 -1.38
CA HIS A 37 22.05 12.73 -1.95
C HIS A 37 20.78 12.16 -1.36
N GLY A 38 19.81 13.02 -1.05
CA GLY A 38 18.56 12.56 -0.46
C GLY A 38 17.73 13.67 0.15
N LEU A 39 16.42 13.52 0.01
CA LEU A 39 15.42 14.26 0.76
C LEU A 39 14.86 13.30 1.81
N GLU A 40 15.13 13.57 3.08
CA GLU A 40 14.64 12.73 4.19
C GLU A 40 13.19 13.14 4.51
N PRO A 41 12.22 12.24 4.34
CA PRO A 41 10.85 12.51 4.75
C PRO A 41 10.70 12.37 6.26
N ALA A 42 9.80 13.17 6.86
CA ALA A 42 9.39 13.00 8.24
C ALA A 42 8.74 11.61 8.46
N ASP A 43 7.91 11.19 7.50
CA ASP A 43 7.23 9.89 7.49
C ASP A 43 7.76 9.02 6.34
N ARG A 44 8.41 7.89 6.67
CA ARG A 44 8.90 6.90 5.68
C ARG A 44 7.83 5.91 5.22
N GLU A 45 6.78 5.72 6.01
CA GLU A 45 5.60 4.94 5.63
C GLU A 45 4.39 5.85 5.56
N ILE A 46 3.77 5.91 4.38
CA ILE A 46 2.73 6.88 4.10
C ILE A 46 1.42 6.14 3.93
N GLY A 47 0.48 6.36 4.84
CA GLY A 47 -0.82 5.73 4.82
C GLY A 47 -1.93 6.70 5.21
N TRP A 48 -3.05 6.64 4.48
CA TRP A 48 -4.29 7.31 4.86
C TRP A 48 -5.52 6.59 4.28
N SER A 49 -6.71 6.93 4.75
CA SER A 49 -7.97 6.32 4.29
C SER A 49 -8.55 7.07 3.09
N SER A 50 -9.28 6.37 2.21
CA SER A 50 -9.84 6.96 0.98
C SER A 50 -10.89 8.06 1.21
N ASP A 51 -11.55 8.07 2.37
CA ASP A 51 -12.49 9.13 2.77
C ASP A 51 -11.79 10.43 3.21
N GLU A 52 -10.50 10.35 3.53
CA GLU A 52 -9.71 11.52 3.88
C GLU A 52 -9.39 12.39 2.64
N PRO A 53 -9.23 13.72 2.85
CA PRO A 53 -8.86 14.67 1.79
C PRO A 53 -7.53 14.31 1.10
N GLY A 54 -6.64 13.62 1.81
CA GLY A 54 -5.25 13.41 1.47
C GLY A 54 -4.37 13.46 2.72
N LYS A 55 -3.05 13.45 2.54
CA LYS A 55 -2.06 13.41 3.63
C LYS A 55 -1.04 14.54 3.51
N TRP A 56 -0.74 15.21 4.62
CA TRP A 56 0.36 16.17 4.71
C TRP A 56 1.68 15.41 4.85
N GLN A 57 2.66 15.79 4.03
CA GLN A 57 4.02 15.26 4.06
C GLN A 57 5.01 16.41 4.27
N GLU A 58 6.16 16.07 4.83
CA GLU A 58 7.25 16.99 5.07
C GLU A 58 8.57 16.32 4.75
N VAL A 59 9.47 17.05 4.08
CA VAL A 59 10.80 16.57 3.70
C VAL A 59 11.87 17.58 4.05
N THR A 60 13.08 17.09 4.31
CA THR A 60 14.25 17.90 4.65
C THR A 60 15.43 17.54 3.77
N ALA A 61 16.13 18.54 3.24
CA ALA A 61 17.41 18.35 2.56
C ALA A 61 18.53 18.28 3.62
N THR A 62 18.98 17.09 3.98
CA THR A 62 19.85 16.88 5.16
C THR A 62 21.34 17.00 4.85
N VAL A 63 21.79 16.44 3.73
CA VAL A 63 23.22 16.23 3.42
C VAL A 63 23.74 17.11 2.28
N SER A 64 22.88 17.48 1.34
CA SER A 64 23.24 18.28 0.19
C SER A 64 22.04 19.08 -0.31
N ARG A 65 22.30 20.07 -1.17
CA ARG A 65 21.25 20.81 -1.85
C ARG A 65 20.52 19.88 -2.80
N GLU A 66 19.19 19.87 -2.71
CA GLU A 66 18.33 18.93 -3.44
C GLU A 66 17.19 19.67 -4.16
N THR A 67 16.66 19.08 -5.23
CA THR A 67 15.46 19.62 -5.91
C THR A 67 14.26 18.75 -5.57
N LEU A 68 13.35 19.28 -4.77
CA LEU A 68 12.05 18.70 -4.47
C LEU A 68 11.18 18.70 -5.72
N ALA A 69 10.68 17.52 -6.12
CA ALA A 69 9.68 17.32 -7.16
C ALA A 69 8.90 16.02 -6.89
N PRO A 70 7.90 16.03 -5.98
CA PRO A 70 7.21 14.83 -5.56
C PRO A 70 6.46 14.16 -6.71
N ALA A 71 6.66 12.86 -6.86
CA ALA A 71 5.95 12.01 -7.80
C ALA A 71 5.43 10.77 -7.05
N ALA A 72 4.13 10.72 -6.82
CA ALA A 72 3.45 9.65 -6.10
C ALA A 72 2.45 8.93 -6.99
N SER A 73 2.36 7.61 -6.86
CA SER A 73 1.45 6.82 -7.67
C SER A 73 1.11 5.48 -7.05
N LEU A 74 -0.11 4.99 -7.30
CA LEU A 74 -0.60 3.68 -6.88
C LEU A 74 -0.60 2.72 -8.06
N ALA A 75 -0.04 1.53 -7.88
CA ALA A 75 0.14 0.54 -8.95
C ALA A 75 -0.42 -0.84 -8.60
N THR A 76 -0.72 -1.10 -7.32
CA THR A 76 -1.12 -2.43 -6.86
C THR A 76 -2.41 -2.34 -6.05
N HIS A 77 -3.37 -3.21 -6.33
CA HIS A 77 -4.55 -3.45 -5.51
C HIS A 77 -4.31 -4.68 -4.65
N ARG A 78 -4.43 -4.51 -3.34
CA ARG A 78 -4.36 -5.58 -2.34
C ARG A 78 -5.75 -5.86 -1.83
N HIS A 79 -6.19 -7.11 -2.01
CA HIS A 79 -7.40 -7.65 -1.43
C HIS A 79 -7.06 -8.60 -0.28
N ARG A 80 -7.81 -8.54 0.82
CA ARG A 80 -7.58 -9.39 2.00
C ARG A 80 -8.65 -10.46 2.09
N LEU A 81 -8.21 -11.71 2.22
CA LEU A 81 -9.07 -12.89 2.30
C LEU A 81 -8.86 -13.59 3.63
N ARG A 82 -9.97 -13.94 4.26
CA ARG A 82 -9.98 -14.91 5.37
C ARG A 82 -10.12 -16.33 4.84
N PRO A 83 -9.62 -17.32 5.59
CA PRO A 83 -9.76 -18.70 5.20
C PRO A 83 -11.24 -19.09 5.16
N SER A 84 -11.62 -19.79 4.09
CA SER A 84 -12.95 -20.39 3.94
C SER A 84 -13.11 -21.65 4.80
N LYS A 85 -12.00 -22.33 5.10
CA LYS A 85 -11.90 -23.46 6.01
C LYS A 85 -10.58 -23.42 6.75
N SER A 86 -10.59 -23.83 8.01
CA SER A 86 -9.39 -24.01 8.81
C SER A 86 -9.46 -25.29 9.65
N SER A 87 -8.38 -26.07 9.67
CA SER A 87 -8.24 -27.25 10.53
C SER A 87 -6.84 -27.31 11.13
N VAL A 88 -6.75 -27.79 12.37
CA VAL A 88 -5.48 -28.11 13.02
C VAL A 88 -5.52 -29.59 13.33
N GLU A 89 -4.56 -30.33 12.80
CA GLU A 89 -4.53 -31.80 12.89
C GLU A 89 -3.12 -32.26 13.25
N PRO A 90 -2.97 -33.37 14.01
CA PRO A 90 -1.67 -33.99 14.18
C PRO A 90 -1.11 -34.45 12.82
N VAL A 91 0.17 -34.19 12.57
CA VAL A 91 0.86 -34.75 11.41
C VAL A 91 0.90 -36.27 11.57
N SER A 92 0.53 -37.01 10.53
CA SER A 92 0.58 -38.48 10.51
C SER A 92 1.75 -38.99 9.69
N GLY A 93 2.30 -40.14 10.07
CA GLY A 93 3.34 -40.84 9.29
C GLY A 93 4.71 -40.86 9.98
N LEU A 94 5.73 -41.22 9.22
CA LEU A 94 7.11 -41.36 9.72
C LEU A 94 7.70 -40.05 10.27
N ASP A 95 7.23 -38.92 9.74
CA ASP A 95 7.70 -37.58 10.09
C ASP A 95 6.83 -36.91 11.17
N ALA A 96 5.91 -37.65 11.81
CA ALA A 96 4.94 -37.11 12.78
C ALA A 96 5.56 -36.62 14.10
N THR A 97 6.80 -36.99 14.39
CA THR A 97 7.45 -36.72 15.67
C THR A 97 8.86 -36.23 15.49
N MET A 98 9.20 -35.17 16.21
CA MET A 98 10.58 -34.73 16.37
C MET A 98 11.41 -35.81 17.11
N PRO A 99 12.74 -35.82 17.00
CA PRO A 99 13.61 -36.76 17.70
C PRO A 99 13.42 -36.79 19.23
N ASP A 100 12.91 -35.69 19.81
CA ASP A 100 12.56 -35.56 21.23
C ASP A 100 11.13 -36.05 21.57
N THR A 101 10.48 -36.76 20.65
CA THR A 101 9.11 -37.32 20.73
C THR A 101 7.98 -36.28 20.78
N LYS A 102 8.24 -35.00 20.54
CA LYS A 102 7.15 -34.02 20.40
C LYS A 102 6.36 -34.29 19.12
N PRO A 103 5.02 -34.44 19.20
CA PRO A 103 4.20 -34.54 18.00
C PRO A 103 4.22 -33.22 17.23
N LEU A 104 4.24 -33.32 15.91
CA LEU A 104 3.99 -32.20 15.02
C LEU A 104 2.50 -32.07 14.75
N TYR A 105 2.06 -30.84 14.64
CA TYR A 105 0.71 -30.47 14.24
C TYR A 105 0.79 -29.61 12.99
N GLU A 106 -0.23 -29.69 12.16
CA GLU A 106 -0.38 -28.91 10.95
C GLU A 106 -1.68 -28.10 10.99
N LEU A 107 -1.56 -26.81 10.75
CA LEU A 107 -2.68 -25.94 10.43
C LEU A 107 -2.85 -25.90 8.91
N GLN A 108 -4.04 -26.27 8.43
CA GLN A 108 -4.45 -26.13 7.04
C GLN A 108 -5.46 -24.99 6.90
N LEU A 109 -5.21 -24.08 5.96
CA LEU A 109 -6.07 -22.94 5.65
C LEU A 109 -6.40 -22.93 4.17
N ASP A 110 -7.69 -22.99 3.82
CA ASP A 110 -8.15 -22.97 2.43
C ASP A 110 -8.75 -21.60 2.08
N TYR A 111 -8.27 -20.97 1.02
CA TYR A 111 -8.75 -19.67 0.51
C TYR A 111 -9.33 -19.82 -0.89
N ALA A 112 -10.50 -19.24 -1.11
CA ALA A 112 -11.11 -19.14 -2.43
C ALA A 112 -10.65 -17.85 -3.11
N ILE A 113 -10.09 -17.98 -4.31
CA ILE A 113 -9.48 -16.86 -5.04
C ILE A 113 -10.14 -16.76 -6.40
N ASP A 114 -10.82 -15.64 -6.66
CA ASP A 114 -11.34 -15.34 -7.99
C ASP A 114 -10.37 -14.46 -8.76
N GLN A 115 -10.05 -14.88 -9.99
CA GLN A 115 -9.20 -14.14 -10.90
C GLN A 115 -10.04 -13.69 -12.10
N ALA A 116 -10.54 -12.45 -12.05
CA ALA A 116 -11.46 -11.92 -13.06
C ALA A 116 -10.86 -11.89 -14.48
N ASN A 117 -9.55 -11.65 -14.59
CA ASN A 117 -8.81 -11.59 -15.85
C ASN A 117 -7.45 -12.29 -15.70
N ALA A 118 -6.96 -12.94 -16.76
CA ALA A 118 -5.62 -13.51 -16.76
C ALA A 118 -4.57 -12.41 -16.49
N GLY A 119 -3.57 -12.69 -15.66
CA GLY A 119 -2.62 -11.70 -15.20
C GLY A 119 -1.67 -12.24 -14.14
N THR A 120 -1.04 -11.34 -13.39
CA THR A 120 -0.19 -11.71 -12.26
C THR A 120 -0.87 -11.39 -10.92
N ALA A 121 -0.59 -12.21 -9.92
CA ALA A 121 -0.97 -11.97 -8.53
C ALA A 121 0.19 -12.39 -7.61
N THR A 122 0.39 -11.65 -6.52
CA THR A 122 1.32 -12.06 -5.44
C THR A 122 0.51 -12.40 -4.20
N PHE A 123 0.81 -13.54 -3.60
CA PHE A 123 0.11 -14.04 -2.41
C PHE A 123 1.01 -13.84 -1.21
N ARG A 124 0.50 -13.14 -0.19
CA ARG A 124 1.29 -12.75 0.98
C ARG A 124 0.55 -13.11 2.26
N PHE A 125 1.30 -13.56 3.25
CA PHE A 125 0.87 -13.73 4.63
C PHE A 125 1.74 -12.85 5.52
N PRO A 126 1.47 -11.53 5.61
CA PRO A 126 2.38 -10.58 6.27
C PRO A 126 2.74 -10.89 7.73
N ALA A 127 1.96 -11.75 8.42
CA ALA A 127 2.25 -12.18 9.77
C ALA A 127 3.38 -13.23 9.87
N ILE A 128 3.71 -13.91 8.77
CA ILE A 128 4.66 -15.03 8.74
C ILE A 128 5.63 -15.00 7.55
N ASP A 129 5.36 -14.19 6.51
CA ASP A 129 6.28 -13.98 5.38
C ASP A 129 7.62 -13.39 5.86
N GLU A 130 8.65 -13.54 5.02
CA GLU A 130 10.01 -13.02 5.22
C GLU A 130 10.73 -13.60 6.46
N LEU A 131 10.21 -14.69 7.02
CA LEU A 131 10.79 -15.44 8.11
C LEU A 131 11.01 -16.90 7.66
N LEU A 132 12.26 -17.31 7.49
CA LEU A 132 12.59 -18.71 7.26
C LEU A 132 13.15 -19.37 8.52
N TYR A 133 14.43 -19.13 8.84
CA TYR A 133 15.10 -19.80 9.96
C TYR A 133 14.84 -19.12 11.31
N GLU A 134 14.50 -17.84 11.26
CA GLU A 134 14.11 -17.02 12.39
C GLU A 134 12.65 -17.26 12.80
N SER A 135 11.88 -17.95 11.93
CA SER A 135 10.51 -18.31 12.23
C SER A 135 10.47 -19.25 13.43
N ALA A 136 9.59 -18.94 14.37
CA ALA A 136 9.29 -19.85 15.47
C ALA A 136 8.20 -20.89 15.08
N LEU A 137 7.90 -21.01 13.79
CA LEU A 137 7.13 -22.09 13.17
C LEU A 137 8.10 -23.11 12.58
N GLY A 138 7.65 -24.35 12.39
CA GLY A 138 8.49 -25.41 11.82
C GLY A 138 8.62 -25.28 10.30
N SER A 139 7.49 -25.16 9.61
CA SER A 139 7.45 -24.89 8.18
C SER A 139 6.17 -24.16 7.79
N THR A 140 6.26 -23.38 6.72
CA THR A 140 5.15 -22.63 6.12
C THR A 140 5.26 -22.79 4.61
N PHE A 141 4.20 -23.29 3.97
CA PHE A 141 4.17 -23.47 2.52
C PHE A 141 2.74 -23.45 2.05
N TRP A 142 2.51 -22.89 0.86
CA TRP A 142 1.20 -22.94 0.25
C TRP A 142 1.24 -23.45 -1.18
N THR A 143 0.12 -24.06 -1.59
CA THR A 143 -0.11 -24.52 -2.96
C THR A 143 -1.37 -23.88 -3.50
N LEU A 144 -1.33 -23.46 -4.75
CA LEU A 144 -2.46 -22.91 -5.48
C LEU A 144 -2.89 -23.89 -6.58
N THR A 145 -4.17 -24.22 -6.61
CA THR A 145 -4.77 -25.08 -7.61
C THR A 145 -5.81 -24.36 -8.44
N ASP A 146 -5.96 -24.77 -9.70
CA ASP A 146 -7.04 -24.32 -10.58
C ASP A 146 -8.36 -25.07 -10.31
N GLN A 147 -9.41 -24.71 -11.06
CA GLN A 147 -10.73 -25.35 -10.95
C GLN A 147 -10.71 -26.86 -11.24
N ALA A 148 -9.74 -27.37 -12.00
CA ALA A 148 -9.56 -28.79 -12.27
C ALA A 148 -8.75 -29.51 -11.17
N GLY A 149 -8.35 -28.81 -10.11
CA GLY A 149 -7.52 -29.32 -9.03
C GLY A 149 -6.06 -29.48 -9.40
N ARG A 150 -5.62 -28.90 -10.53
CA ARG A 150 -4.22 -28.95 -10.95
C ARG A 150 -3.44 -27.86 -10.25
N GLU A 151 -2.27 -28.20 -9.73
CA GLU A 151 -1.36 -27.20 -9.18
C GLU A 151 -0.88 -26.24 -10.28
N VAL A 152 -0.98 -24.94 -10.00
CA VAL A 152 -0.54 -23.86 -10.90
C VAL A 152 0.56 -22.99 -10.29
N ALA A 153 0.67 -22.96 -8.96
CA ALA A 153 1.74 -22.26 -8.26
C ALA A 153 1.92 -22.81 -6.84
N HIS A 154 3.07 -22.56 -6.27
CA HIS A 154 3.37 -22.77 -4.86
C HIS A 154 4.43 -21.78 -4.40
N ASP A 155 4.56 -21.60 -3.10
CA ASP A 155 5.58 -20.73 -2.49
C ASP A 155 5.72 -20.99 -0.98
N ASP A 156 6.74 -20.39 -0.38
CA ASP A 156 7.05 -20.43 1.04
C ASP A 156 7.13 -19.04 1.68
N ALA A 157 8.32 -18.60 2.09
CA ALA A 157 8.58 -17.43 2.91
C ALA A 157 8.85 -16.14 2.10
N TRP A 158 9.14 -16.22 0.79
CA TRP A 158 9.48 -15.05 -0.02
C TRP A 158 8.52 -14.84 -1.19
N PRO A 159 7.43 -14.09 -0.98
CA PRO A 159 6.40 -13.91 -1.99
C PRO A 159 6.91 -13.29 -3.29
N ASP A 160 6.67 -13.97 -4.41
CA ASP A 160 6.85 -13.43 -5.76
C ASP A 160 5.57 -13.53 -6.61
N ALA A 161 5.57 -12.78 -7.73
CA ALA A 161 4.41 -12.66 -8.61
C ALA A 161 4.20 -13.94 -9.42
N LYS A 162 3.03 -14.58 -9.25
CA LYS A 162 2.61 -15.76 -10.01
C LYS A 162 1.67 -15.37 -11.14
N ARG A 163 1.80 -16.02 -12.29
CA ARG A 163 0.88 -15.82 -13.43
C ARG A 163 -0.30 -16.76 -13.32
N LEU A 164 -1.51 -16.21 -13.45
CA LEU A 164 -2.77 -16.93 -13.32
C LEU A 164 -3.64 -16.71 -14.54
N ASP A 165 -4.34 -17.75 -14.94
CA ASP A 165 -5.42 -17.65 -15.92
C ASP A 165 -6.68 -17.06 -15.28
N LYS A 166 -7.64 -16.66 -16.12
CA LYS A 166 -8.94 -16.24 -15.64
C LYS A 166 -9.69 -17.43 -15.04
N GLY A 167 -10.26 -17.25 -13.86
CA GLY A 167 -11.14 -18.23 -13.23
C GLY A 167 -10.97 -18.35 -11.73
N SER A 168 -11.64 -19.34 -11.16
CA SER A 168 -11.56 -19.63 -9.72
C SER A 168 -10.38 -20.54 -9.41
N HIS A 169 -9.68 -20.21 -8.34
CA HIS A 169 -8.52 -20.93 -7.81
C HIS A 169 -8.71 -21.19 -6.32
N SER A 170 -8.00 -22.20 -5.81
CA SER A 170 -7.97 -22.53 -4.39
C SER A 170 -6.54 -22.49 -3.89
N LEU A 171 -6.27 -21.66 -2.88
CA LEU A 171 -4.97 -21.65 -2.20
C LEU A 171 -5.09 -22.42 -0.89
N ARG A 172 -4.21 -23.39 -0.68
CA ARG A 172 -4.07 -24.11 0.59
C ARG A 172 -2.75 -23.75 1.23
N MET A 173 -2.80 -23.08 2.37
CA MET A 173 -1.64 -22.83 3.23
C MET A 173 -1.53 -23.95 4.27
N ARG A 174 -0.30 -24.43 4.47
CA ARG A 174 0.07 -25.41 5.48
C ARG A 174 1.12 -24.79 6.40
N VAL A 175 0.84 -24.81 7.70
CA VAL A 175 1.77 -24.34 8.74
C VAL A 175 2.01 -25.47 9.73
N VAL A 176 3.25 -25.93 9.83
CA VAL A 176 3.63 -27.03 10.73
C VAL A 176 4.34 -26.47 11.96
N SER A 177 3.98 -26.98 13.13
CA SER A 177 4.65 -26.63 14.39
C SER A 177 4.47 -27.72 15.45
N THR A 178 5.36 -27.74 16.45
CA THR A 178 5.16 -28.53 17.68
C THR A 178 4.20 -27.84 18.66
N ASP A 179 3.91 -26.55 18.47
CA ASP A 179 3.01 -25.77 19.32
C ASP A 179 1.60 -25.68 18.72
N ALA A 180 0.75 -26.64 19.08
CA ALA A 180 -0.65 -26.68 18.65
C ALA A 180 -1.43 -25.41 19.07
N LYS A 181 -1.14 -24.82 20.24
CA LYS A 181 -1.87 -23.63 20.71
C LYS A 181 -1.59 -22.42 19.82
N ARG A 182 -0.35 -22.30 19.35
CA ARG A 182 0.02 -21.26 18.40
C ARG A 182 -0.67 -21.47 17.04
N LEU A 183 -0.76 -22.71 16.56
CA LEU A 183 -1.50 -23.03 15.35
C LEU A 183 -2.99 -22.68 15.47
N GLU A 184 -3.61 -23.02 16.60
CA GLU A 184 -5.00 -22.66 16.92
C GLU A 184 -5.23 -21.14 16.88
N ALA A 185 -4.29 -20.34 17.37
CA ALA A 185 -4.36 -18.88 17.34
C ALA A 185 -4.26 -18.28 15.92
N MET A 186 -3.82 -19.06 14.92
CA MET A 186 -3.64 -18.62 13.54
C MET A 186 -4.74 -19.14 12.59
N ARG A 187 -5.83 -19.71 13.12
CA ARG A 187 -6.94 -20.23 12.29
C ARG A 187 -7.60 -19.21 11.37
N ASP A 188 -7.49 -17.93 11.71
CA ASP A 188 -8.03 -16.80 10.95
C ASP A 188 -6.92 -15.99 10.25
N LEU A 189 -5.73 -16.56 10.06
CA LEU A 189 -4.62 -15.90 9.37
C LEU A 189 -5.09 -15.35 8.02
N GLU A 190 -4.83 -14.08 7.76
CA GLU A 190 -5.34 -13.40 6.56
C GLU A 190 -4.34 -13.54 5.40
N LEU A 191 -4.86 -13.90 4.23
CA LEU A 191 -4.14 -13.87 2.96
C LEU A 191 -4.31 -12.50 2.32
N CYS A 192 -3.21 -11.85 1.94
CA CYS A 192 -3.20 -10.68 1.07
C CYS A 192 -2.95 -11.11 -0.37
N VAL A 193 -3.81 -10.70 -1.30
CA VAL A 193 -3.67 -10.94 -2.73
C VAL A 193 -3.42 -9.62 -3.44
N ASP A 194 -2.19 -9.43 -3.90
CA ASP A 194 -1.72 -8.23 -4.58
C ASP A 194 -1.82 -8.41 -6.10
N ARG A 195 -2.55 -7.53 -6.77
CA ARG A 195 -2.71 -7.53 -8.23
C ARG A 195 -2.29 -6.18 -8.81
N PRO A 196 -1.62 -6.13 -9.96
CA PRO A 196 -1.36 -4.87 -10.65
C PRO A 196 -2.68 -4.18 -11.04
N ILE A 197 -2.75 -2.87 -10.82
CA ILE A 197 -3.82 -2.01 -11.33
C ILE A 197 -3.52 -1.77 -12.81
N GLY A 198 -4.51 -2.00 -13.68
CA GLY A 198 -4.32 -1.90 -15.14
C GLY A 198 -3.81 -0.53 -15.62
N ARG A 199 -4.16 0.55 -14.90
CA ARG A 199 -3.60 1.89 -15.08
C ARG A 199 -3.18 2.47 -13.74
N THR A 200 -1.90 2.79 -13.62
CA THR A 200 -1.35 3.45 -12.43
C THR A 200 -2.12 4.74 -12.11
N ILE A 201 -2.50 4.92 -10.85
CA ILE A 201 -3.25 6.09 -10.37
C ILE A 201 -2.24 7.10 -9.82
N SER A 202 -2.05 8.21 -10.52
CA SER A 202 -1.17 9.29 -10.05
C SER A 202 -1.78 10.07 -8.89
N ILE A 203 -0.97 10.41 -7.89
CA ILE A 203 -1.34 11.23 -6.75
C ILE A 203 -0.70 12.60 -6.93
N THR A 204 -1.53 13.65 -6.89
CA THR A 204 -1.06 15.02 -7.07
C THR A 204 -0.62 15.63 -5.73
N ALA A 205 0.59 16.20 -5.72
CA ALA A 205 1.09 17.02 -4.62
C ALA A 205 0.70 18.49 -4.82
N TYR A 206 0.30 19.15 -3.74
CA TYR A 206 -0.08 20.57 -3.68
C TYR A 206 0.72 21.27 -2.59
N SER A 207 0.82 22.60 -2.63
CA SER A 207 1.48 23.39 -1.57
C SER A 207 0.84 23.16 -0.19
N ASP A 208 -0.47 22.99 -0.17
CA ASP A 208 -1.26 22.81 1.03
C ASP A 208 -2.64 22.20 0.72
N ARG A 209 -3.35 21.83 1.78
CA ARG A 209 -4.68 21.22 1.69
C ARG A 209 -5.71 22.14 1.04
N LEU A 210 -5.61 23.45 1.25
CA LEU A 210 -6.59 24.40 0.73
C LEU A 210 -6.42 24.53 -0.79
N SER A 211 -5.18 24.59 -1.28
CA SER A 211 -4.86 24.52 -2.71
C SER A 211 -5.34 23.23 -3.37
N ALA A 212 -5.19 22.09 -2.70
CA ALA A 212 -5.77 20.84 -3.17
C ALA A 212 -7.30 20.91 -3.28
N SER A 213 -7.98 21.50 -2.28
CA SER A 213 -9.45 21.61 -2.27
C SER A 213 -10.01 22.52 -3.37
N ARG A 214 -9.25 23.56 -3.75
CA ARG A 214 -9.60 24.47 -4.84
C ARG A 214 -9.27 23.91 -6.22
N GLY A 215 -8.47 22.84 -6.29
CA GLY A 215 -7.94 22.33 -7.55
C GLY A 215 -6.91 23.28 -8.18
N ASP A 216 -6.08 23.91 -7.36
CA ASP A 216 -5.00 24.79 -7.82
C ASP A 216 -3.94 24.01 -8.64
N ALA A 217 -2.91 24.69 -9.13
CA ALA A 217 -1.80 24.02 -9.79
C ALA A 217 -1.06 23.06 -8.83
N ALA A 218 -0.56 21.95 -9.38
CA ALA A 218 0.31 21.03 -8.66
C ALA A 218 1.58 21.74 -8.14
N LEU A 219 2.15 21.20 -7.06
CA LEU A 219 3.39 21.67 -6.48
C LEU A 219 4.49 21.69 -7.55
N ARG A 220 5.11 22.86 -7.73
CA ARG A 220 6.23 23.02 -8.65
C ARG A 220 7.51 22.51 -8.02
N ALA A 221 8.45 22.12 -8.88
CA ALA A 221 9.77 21.75 -8.40
C ALA A 221 10.45 22.92 -7.69
N GLU A 222 11.11 22.66 -6.57
CA GLU A 222 11.69 23.67 -5.69
C GLU A 222 13.08 23.20 -5.23
N SER A 223 14.06 24.10 -5.19
CA SER A 223 15.39 23.76 -4.69
C SER A 223 15.45 24.03 -3.19
N LEU A 224 15.89 23.04 -2.43
CA LEU A 224 16.08 23.11 -0.98
C LEU A 224 17.56 23.14 -0.67
N GLU A 225 18.00 24.14 0.09
CA GLU A 225 19.34 24.20 0.66
C GLU A 225 19.48 23.24 1.85
N ILE A 226 20.72 22.95 2.24
CA ILE A 226 21.01 22.06 3.38
C ILE A 226 20.33 22.60 4.64
N GLY A 227 19.61 21.72 5.34
CA GLY A 227 18.83 22.03 6.54
C GLY A 227 17.44 22.63 6.26
N GLN A 228 17.10 22.96 5.01
CA GLN A 228 15.77 23.46 4.68
C GLN A 228 14.74 22.33 4.66
N GLN A 229 13.56 22.68 5.16
CA GLN A 229 12.41 21.80 5.25
C GLN A 229 11.28 22.34 4.37
N ARG A 230 10.54 21.42 3.74
CA ARG A 230 9.40 21.76 2.90
C ARG A 230 8.25 20.78 3.10
N GLY A 231 7.12 21.32 3.54
CA GLY A 231 5.86 20.61 3.62
C GLY A 231 4.99 20.77 2.37
N PHE A 232 4.18 19.74 2.09
CA PHE A 232 3.24 19.70 0.99
C PHE A 232 2.10 18.70 1.25
N PHE A 233 1.04 18.76 0.45
CA PHE A 233 -0.15 17.93 0.63
C PHE A 233 -0.37 16.97 -0.55
N LEU A 234 -0.46 15.67 -0.28
CA LEU A 234 -0.83 14.63 -1.24
C LEU A 234 -2.35 14.47 -1.24
N ALA A 235 -3.03 14.82 -2.33
CA ALA A 235 -4.48 14.71 -2.40
C ALA A 235 -4.93 13.29 -2.76
N THR A 236 -5.97 12.78 -2.08
CA THR A 236 -6.57 11.49 -2.47
C THR A 236 -7.18 11.61 -3.87
N PRO A 237 -6.77 10.79 -4.85
CA PRO A 237 -7.28 10.89 -6.22
C PRO A 237 -8.79 10.61 -6.29
N ASN A 238 -9.50 11.34 -7.16
CA ASN A 238 -10.92 11.08 -7.40
C ASN A 238 -11.17 9.64 -7.90
N ALA A 239 -10.26 9.11 -8.72
CA ALA A 239 -10.30 7.73 -9.19
C ALA A 239 -10.28 6.69 -8.05
N VAL A 240 -9.79 7.04 -6.86
CA VAL A 240 -9.88 6.19 -5.67
C VAL A 240 -11.22 6.40 -4.96
N ARG A 241 -11.62 7.65 -4.75
CA ARG A 241 -12.85 8.00 -4.00
C ARG A 241 -14.15 7.55 -4.65
N SER A 242 -14.21 7.57 -5.98
CA SER A 242 -15.43 7.29 -6.74
C SER A 242 -15.42 5.90 -7.39
N SER A 243 -14.39 5.09 -7.13
CA SER A 243 -14.31 3.76 -7.73
C SER A 243 -15.32 2.82 -7.09
N THR A 244 -15.98 2.02 -7.92
CA THR A 244 -16.75 0.84 -7.50
C THR A 244 -15.96 -0.46 -7.70
N GLU A 245 -14.72 -0.38 -8.17
CA GLU A 245 -13.84 -1.53 -8.41
C GLU A 245 -13.26 -2.09 -7.12
N TRP A 246 -13.14 -1.25 -6.09
CA TRP A 246 -12.49 -1.58 -4.82
C TRP A 246 -13.52 -1.72 -3.70
N SER A 247 -13.33 -2.72 -2.85
CA SER A 247 -14.21 -2.99 -1.72
C SER A 247 -13.64 -2.41 -0.43
N ALA A 248 -14.52 -2.20 0.56
CA ALA A 248 -14.09 -1.76 1.88
C ALA A 248 -13.12 -2.77 2.50
N GLY A 249 -12.00 -2.28 3.04
CA GLY A 249 -10.93 -3.11 3.59
C GLY A 249 -9.83 -3.49 2.57
N ASP A 250 -10.03 -3.19 1.29
CA ASP A 250 -8.96 -3.26 0.29
C ASP A 250 -7.92 -2.16 0.53
N GLU A 251 -6.73 -2.35 -0.04
CA GLU A 251 -5.68 -1.32 -0.06
C GLU A 251 -5.18 -1.09 -1.48
N LEU A 252 -4.88 0.16 -1.79
CA LEU A 252 -4.11 0.51 -2.97
C LEU A 252 -2.69 0.85 -2.53
N LEU A 253 -1.72 0.15 -3.09
CA LEU A 253 -0.31 0.27 -2.76
C LEU A 253 0.45 0.93 -3.91
N GLY A 254 1.49 1.64 -3.55
CA GLY A 254 2.37 2.28 -4.48
C GLY A 254 3.54 2.93 -3.77
N GLU A 255 4.05 3.99 -4.39
CA GLU A 255 5.28 4.60 -3.95
C GLU A 255 5.28 6.11 -4.22
N ILE A 256 6.09 6.84 -3.47
CA ILE A 256 6.41 8.25 -3.72
C ILE A 256 7.91 8.42 -3.85
N ARG A 257 8.33 9.23 -4.83
CA ARG A 257 9.69 9.77 -4.92
C ARG A 257 9.65 11.26 -4.69
N TYR A 258 10.51 11.77 -3.81
CA TYR A 258 10.51 13.19 -3.46
C TYR A 258 11.39 14.04 -4.36
N GLY A 259 12.57 13.55 -4.74
CA GLY A 259 13.52 14.34 -5.53
C GLY A 259 13.30 14.24 -7.02
N LYS A 260 13.65 15.33 -7.72
CA LYS A 260 13.63 15.39 -9.18
C LYS A 260 14.66 14.40 -9.75
N SER A 261 14.28 13.77 -10.86
CA SER A 261 15.24 13.04 -11.69
C SER A 261 16.33 13.97 -12.21
N ASP A 262 17.59 13.58 -12.04
CA ASP A 262 18.73 14.37 -12.48
C ASP A 262 19.75 13.49 -13.20
N SER A 263 19.76 13.60 -14.52
CA SER A 263 20.67 12.87 -15.40
C SER A 263 22.11 13.37 -15.31
N SER A 264 22.36 14.52 -14.67
CA SER A 264 23.71 15.01 -14.41
C SER A 264 24.35 14.34 -13.19
N ARG A 265 23.57 13.60 -12.39
CA ARG A 265 24.12 12.81 -11.28
C ARG A 265 24.93 11.64 -11.80
N PHE A 266 26.05 11.45 -11.15
CA PHE A 266 26.92 10.30 -11.28
C PHE A 266 26.18 9.03 -10.84
N GLY A 267 26.13 8.01 -11.70
CA GLY A 267 25.64 6.67 -11.37
C GLY A 267 24.54 6.18 -12.30
N SER A 268 24.10 4.95 -12.06
CA SER A 268 23.00 4.28 -12.78
C SER A 268 21.62 4.78 -12.33
N GLN A 269 21.53 5.34 -11.13
CA GLN A 269 20.29 5.76 -10.47
C GLN A 269 20.17 7.30 -10.48
N HIS A 270 19.40 7.81 -11.42
CA HIS A 270 19.16 9.25 -11.58
C HIS A 270 18.02 9.79 -10.71
N ARG A 271 17.43 8.96 -9.84
CA ARG A 271 16.30 9.32 -8.97
C ARG A 271 16.53 8.80 -7.55
N PRO A 272 16.23 9.59 -6.52
CA PRO A 272 16.21 9.10 -5.15
C PRO A 272 15.29 7.89 -4.98
N GLU A 273 15.56 7.11 -3.93
CA GLU A 273 14.76 5.96 -3.53
C GLU A 273 13.28 6.34 -3.35
N ALA A 274 12.40 5.37 -3.60
CA ALA A 274 10.97 5.53 -3.45
C ALA A 274 10.53 5.05 -2.07
N TYR A 275 9.55 5.72 -1.49
CA TYR A 275 8.99 5.38 -0.18
C TYR A 275 7.62 4.73 -0.36
N PRO A 276 7.31 3.67 0.42
CA PRO A 276 6.04 2.98 0.32
C PRO A 276 4.87 3.88 0.68
N LEU A 277 3.82 3.79 -0.12
CA LEU A 277 2.59 4.55 0.04
C LEU A 277 1.39 3.61 -0.06
N ARG A 278 0.42 3.77 0.84
CA ARG A 278 -0.83 3.01 0.88
C ARG A 278 -2.05 3.91 1.06
N ILE A 279 -3.14 3.57 0.38
CA ILE A 279 -4.47 4.13 0.65
C ILE A 279 -5.41 2.98 0.98
N SER A 280 -5.96 2.99 2.20
CA SER A 280 -6.96 2.00 2.62
C SER A 280 -8.34 2.42 2.14
N ILE A 281 -9.10 1.50 1.57
CA ILE A 281 -10.43 1.76 1.04
C ILE A 281 -11.44 1.75 2.19
N SER A 282 -12.00 2.93 2.47
CA SER A 282 -13.07 3.14 3.43
C SER A 282 -14.37 2.51 2.96
N ALA A 283 -15.32 2.33 3.89
CA ALA A 283 -16.67 1.91 3.53
C ALA A 283 -17.25 2.78 2.41
N ALA A 284 -17.90 2.13 1.43
CA ALA A 284 -18.61 2.85 0.39
C ALA A 284 -19.61 3.83 1.04
N LYS A 285 -19.78 5.01 0.43
CA LYS A 285 -20.93 5.84 0.80
C LYS A 285 -22.16 4.98 0.60
N ASN A 286 -22.97 4.81 1.66
CA ASN A 286 -24.29 4.22 1.50
C ASN A 286 -24.94 4.96 0.34
N ALA A 287 -25.26 4.23 -0.74
CA ALA A 287 -26.19 4.75 -1.72
C ALA A 287 -27.38 5.17 -0.87
N ALA A 288 -27.67 6.47 -0.81
CA ALA A 288 -28.92 6.91 -0.25
C ALA A 288 -29.95 6.09 -1.01
N SER A 289 -30.55 5.10 -0.34
CA SER A 289 -31.73 4.47 -0.84
C SER A 289 -32.72 5.63 -0.89
N GLU A 290 -32.82 6.25 -2.07
CA GLU A 290 -34.08 6.81 -2.51
C GLU A 290 -35.03 5.63 -2.53
N ARG A 291 -35.53 5.29 -1.35
CA ARG A 291 -36.75 4.56 -1.18
C ARG A 291 -37.79 5.53 -1.71
N SER A 292 -37.98 5.51 -3.03
CA SER A 292 -39.08 6.11 -3.76
C SER A 292 -40.37 5.43 -3.27
N THR A 293 -40.78 5.79 -2.06
CA THR A 293 -42.18 5.79 -1.71
C THR A 293 -42.76 6.98 -2.44
N THR A 294 -43.28 6.70 -3.63
CA THR A 294 -44.17 7.58 -4.38
C THR A 294 -45.41 7.87 -3.53
N SER A 295 -45.27 8.76 -2.56
CA SER A 295 -46.38 9.57 -2.08
C SER A 295 -46.21 10.92 -2.75
N LYS A 296 -47.12 11.22 -3.66
CA LYS A 296 -47.28 12.58 -4.21
C LYS A 296 -47.31 13.55 -3.03
N PRO A 297 -46.55 14.67 -3.05
CA PRO A 297 -46.73 15.70 -2.04
C PRO A 297 -48.11 16.32 -2.31
N THR A 298 -49.10 15.91 -1.53
CA THR A 298 -50.31 16.70 -1.36
C THR A 298 -49.86 17.96 -0.65
N GLY A 299 -49.99 19.11 -1.32
CA GLY A 299 -49.60 20.40 -0.79
C GLY A 299 -50.26 20.64 0.57
N ALA A 300 -49.49 20.50 1.64
CA ALA A 300 -49.89 20.95 2.95
C ALA A 300 -50.00 22.47 2.89
N LYS A 301 -51.23 22.99 2.95
CA LYS A 301 -51.47 24.42 3.16
C LYS A 301 -50.75 24.81 4.44
N LYS A 302 -49.73 25.68 4.32
CA LYS A 302 -49.05 26.29 5.47
C LYS A 302 -50.12 26.88 6.40
N SER A 303 -49.99 26.63 7.71
CA SER A 303 -50.92 27.20 8.67
C SER A 303 -50.87 28.75 8.63
N PRO A 304 -51.97 29.46 8.95
CA PRO A 304 -51.97 30.93 8.96
C PRO A 304 -50.87 31.53 9.83
N LYS A 305 -50.47 30.82 10.90
CA LYS A 305 -49.36 31.21 11.78
C LYS A 305 -48.00 31.15 11.06
N GLN A 306 -47.73 30.07 10.33
CA GLN A 306 -46.47 29.93 9.58
C GLN A 306 -46.36 30.96 8.45
N GLN A 307 -47.47 31.30 7.79
CA GLN A 307 -47.48 32.35 6.76
C GLN A 307 -47.21 33.74 7.35
N LEU A 308 -47.75 34.01 8.54
CA LEU A 308 -47.47 35.26 9.26
C LEU A 308 -46.01 35.34 9.71
N ASP A 309 -45.46 34.26 10.24
CA ASP A 309 -44.07 34.20 10.70
C ASP A 309 -43.09 34.39 9.54
N ASP A 310 -43.34 33.74 8.39
CA ASP A 310 -42.55 33.91 7.15
C ASP A 310 -42.61 35.36 6.64
N ALA A 311 -43.80 35.99 6.65
CA ALA A 311 -43.98 37.37 6.19
C ALA A 311 -43.30 38.40 7.12
N VAL A 312 -43.34 38.18 8.43
CA VAL A 312 -42.64 39.02 9.41
C VAL A 312 -41.12 38.87 9.25
N PHE A 313 -40.63 37.67 8.95
CA PHE A 313 -39.22 37.43 8.69
C PHE A 313 -38.75 38.15 7.42
N ASP A 314 -39.46 38.03 6.30
CA ASP A 314 -39.14 38.72 5.06
C ASP A 314 -39.18 40.25 5.22
N ALA A 315 -40.15 40.77 5.98
CA ALA A 315 -40.23 42.19 6.28
C ALA A 315 -39.02 42.68 7.10
N LYS A 316 -38.55 41.90 8.08
CA LYS A 316 -37.34 42.21 8.85
C LYS A 316 -36.09 42.19 7.96
N LEU A 317 -36.01 41.22 7.04
CA LEU A 317 -34.89 41.10 6.11
C LEU A 317 -34.79 42.34 5.20
N ARG A 318 -35.93 42.78 4.63
CA ARG A 318 -35.98 43.99 3.79
C ARG A 318 -35.60 45.27 4.53
N VAL A 319 -35.96 45.38 5.81
CA VAL A 319 -35.58 46.54 6.65
C VAL A 319 -34.08 46.54 6.95
N LEU A 320 -33.46 45.35 7.09
CA LEU A 320 -32.02 45.20 7.27
C LEU A 320 -31.23 45.49 5.99
N GLU A 321 -31.75 45.10 4.83
CA GLU A 321 -31.14 45.40 3.52
C GLU A 321 -31.29 46.88 3.10
N ALA A 322 -32.22 47.61 3.72
CA ALA A 322 -32.45 49.04 3.45
C ALA A 322 -31.65 49.99 4.39
N ARG A 323 -30.76 49.46 5.23
CA ARG A 323 -29.79 50.21 6.05
C ARG A 323 -28.41 50.16 5.45
#